data_AF-W1X3S0-F1
#
_entry.id   AF-W1X3S0-F1
#
_cell.length_a   1.000
_cell.length_b   1.000
_cell.length_c   1.000
_cell.angle_alpha   90.00
_cell.angle_beta   90.00
_cell.angle_gamma   90.00
#
_symmetry.space_group_name_H-M   'P 1'
#
loop_
_entity.id
_entity.type
_entity.pdbx_description
1 polymer ?
#
loop_
_entity_poly.entity_id
_entity_poly.type
_entity_poly.pdbx_seq_one_letter_code
_entity_poly.pdbx_strand_id
1 'polypeptide(L)'
;RRDIQALEETQPDILLFTGGTDGGEESYGLNNARVLAESKLDCAIIYAGNRDIQDEVQEILGHKDLTIVDNVLPDLDHPNPLAARQAICDIFLKRIVKGKGLDVIVDKTGEEPMPTPWTVFELVKAISNVDHSWKEFMLIDMGGATTDVYSACANTLSPDTVLHGVPEPFVKRTVEGDLGMRVSAMVVGESAKELVNVNFAQQPAQLDAFYHYLRHLVAHPDYLPANAEEKYFDTVLAGLCVGYATERHAGTKKEVCTCVGNVDLQMGRDLTTVRKVVGSGGWLSRASQFDMHHWLKYRELNDDGKRILLPTEFEYYRDSRGLLPLLANVARVDPLAAARTSIQCLTL
;
A
#
# COMPACT_ATOMS: atom_id res chain seq x y z
N ARG A 1 12.69 25.94 -0.67
CA ARG A 1 13.57 26.17 -1.86
C ARG A 1 14.28 24.89 -2.29
N ARG A 2 15.00 24.18 -1.40
CA ARG A 2 15.61 22.87 -1.75
C ARG A 2 14.57 21.84 -2.19
N ASP A 3 13.43 21.77 -1.52
CA ASP A 3 12.38 20.79 -1.85
C ASP A 3 11.77 21.04 -3.24
N ILE A 4 11.57 22.30 -3.62
CA ILE A 4 11.12 22.66 -4.97
C ILE A 4 12.13 22.25 -6.02
N GLN A 5 13.42 22.49 -5.78
CA GLN A 5 14.45 22.06 -6.71
C GLN A 5 14.45 20.54 -6.88
N ALA A 6 14.30 19.77 -5.80
CA ALA A 6 14.18 18.31 -5.88
C ALA A 6 12.92 17.88 -6.65
N LEU A 7 11.80 18.57 -6.49
CA LEU A 7 10.59 18.33 -7.28
C LEU A 7 10.82 18.65 -8.77
N GLU A 8 11.48 19.76 -9.09
CA GLU A 8 11.79 20.16 -10.46
C GLU A 8 12.76 19.18 -11.15
N GLU A 9 13.68 18.58 -10.40
CA GLU A 9 14.62 17.56 -10.88
C GLU A 9 13.94 16.20 -11.10
N THR A 10 12.98 15.84 -10.25
CA THR A 10 12.25 14.56 -10.34
C THR A 10 11.11 14.57 -11.35
N GLN A 11 10.57 15.74 -11.68
CA GLN A 11 9.47 15.94 -12.65
C GLN A 11 8.28 15.01 -12.37
N PRO A 12 7.60 15.15 -11.22
CA PRO A 12 6.48 14.29 -10.87
C PRO A 12 5.33 14.45 -11.85
N ASP A 13 4.59 13.37 -12.08
CA ASP A 13 3.35 13.42 -12.84
C ASP A 13 2.24 14.18 -12.09
N ILE A 14 2.09 13.88 -10.80
CA ILE A 14 1.05 14.39 -9.92
C ILE A 14 1.70 14.91 -8.63
N LEU A 15 1.33 16.11 -8.20
CA LEU A 15 1.69 16.69 -6.91
C LEU A 15 0.43 16.81 -6.05
N LEU A 16 0.35 16.02 -4.98
CA LEU A 16 -0.71 16.14 -3.98
C LEU A 16 -0.30 17.19 -2.93
N PHE A 17 -0.96 18.34 -2.96
CA PHE A 17 -0.75 19.45 -2.04
C PHE A 17 -1.77 19.39 -0.90
N THR A 18 -1.33 18.92 0.27
CA THR A 18 -2.14 18.84 1.49
C THR A 18 -1.54 19.67 2.62
N GLY A 19 -2.33 19.94 3.65
CA GLY A 19 -1.84 20.53 4.89
C GLY A 19 -2.88 21.42 5.55
N GLY A 20 -2.79 21.51 6.89
CA GLY A 20 -3.75 22.22 7.72
C GLY A 20 -5.07 21.47 7.88
N THR A 21 -5.63 21.52 9.08
CA THR A 21 -7.05 21.22 9.31
C THR A 21 -7.91 22.37 8.77
N ASP A 22 -9.19 22.13 8.55
CA ASP A 22 -10.13 23.20 8.21
C ASP A 22 -10.24 24.19 9.38
N GLY A 23 -10.13 25.49 9.09
CA GLY A 23 -10.03 26.55 10.11
C GLY A 23 -8.71 26.54 10.90
N GLY A 24 -7.72 25.76 10.46
CA GLY A 24 -6.39 25.68 11.05
C GLY A 24 -5.43 26.75 10.53
N GLU A 25 -4.13 26.44 10.56
CA GLU A 25 -3.10 27.36 10.06
C GLU A 25 -3.19 27.53 8.53
N GLU A 26 -3.17 28.78 8.09
CA GLU A 26 -3.33 29.26 6.72
C GLU A 26 -2.00 29.67 6.08
N SER A 27 -1.11 30.32 6.85
CA SER A 27 0.06 31.03 6.34
C SER A 27 1.05 30.11 5.63
N TYR A 28 1.29 28.91 6.17
CA TYR A 28 2.14 27.90 5.55
C TYR A 28 1.57 27.40 4.22
N GLY A 29 0.26 27.15 4.16
CA GLY A 29 -0.43 26.73 2.94
C GLY A 29 -0.30 27.78 1.84
N LEU A 30 -0.64 29.03 2.15
CA LEU A 30 -0.53 30.14 1.20
C LEU A 30 0.92 30.39 0.76
N ASN A 31 1.88 30.30 1.67
CA ASN A 31 3.29 30.43 1.31
C ASN A 31 3.74 29.32 0.36
N ASN A 32 3.37 28.07 0.62
CA ASN A 32 3.69 26.95 -0.25
C ASN A 32 3.02 27.08 -1.63
N ALA A 33 1.78 27.56 -1.69
CA ALA A 33 1.09 27.85 -2.94
C ALA A 33 1.86 28.86 -3.80
N ARG A 34 2.34 29.97 -3.21
CA ARG A 34 3.13 30.99 -3.93
C ARG A 34 4.45 30.41 -4.46
N VAL A 35 5.12 29.61 -3.63
CA VAL A 35 6.37 28.96 -4.02
C VAL A 35 6.15 27.95 -5.16
N LEU A 36 5.05 27.20 -5.14
CA LEU A 36 4.66 26.29 -6.23
C LEU A 36 4.28 27.05 -7.51
N ALA A 37 3.59 28.18 -7.39
CA ALA A 37 3.21 29.04 -8.52
C ALA A 37 4.43 29.57 -9.29
N GLU A 38 5.50 29.94 -8.57
CA GLU A 38 6.77 30.42 -9.13
C GLU A 38 7.67 29.30 -9.67
N SER A 39 7.38 28.04 -9.34
CA SER A 39 8.18 26.89 -9.78
C SER A 39 7.97 26.56 -11.25
N LYS A 40 8.96 25.87 -11.83
CA LYS A 40 8.92 25.34 -13.21
C LYS A 40 8.19 23.99 -13.31
N LEU A 41 7.56 23.54 -12.22
CA LEU A 41 6.82 22.28 -12.23
C LEU A 41 5.68 22.34 -13.25
N ASP A 42 5.66 21.33 -14.10
CA ASP A 42 4.64 21.09 -15.12
C ASP A 42 4.01 19.73 -14.85
N CYS A 43 3.12 19.71 -13.85
CA CYS A 43 2.48 18.50 -13.33
C CYS A 43 1.04 18.82 -12.91
N ALA A 44 0.23 17.79 -12.74
CA ALA A 44 -1.12 17.97 -12.21
C ALA A 44 -1.04 18.17 -10.70
N ILE A 45 -1.58 19.27 -10.20
CA ILE A 45 -1.59 19.61 -8.79
C ILE A 45 -2.98 19.31 -8.24
N ILE A 46 -3.06 18.52 -7.17
CA ILE A 46 -4.30 18.29 -6.43
C ILE A 46 -4.18 19.00 -5.10
N TYR A 47 -4.99 20.03 -4.86
CA TYR A 47 -5.09 20.64 -3.54
C TYR A 47 -6.18 19.96 -2.70
N ALA A 48 -5.78 19.42 -1.56
CA ALA A 48 -6.66 18.71 -0.63
C ALA A 48 -6.28 19.07 0.83
N GLY A 49 -6.07 20.37 1.08
CA GLY A 49 -5.74 20.94 2.39
C GLY A 49 -6.84 21.85 2.93
N ASN A 50 -6.49 22.67 3.93
CA ASN A 50 -7.38 23.59 4.64
C ASN A 50 -8.39 24.29 3.71
N ARG A 51 -9.67 23.99 3.89
CA ARG A 51 -10.77 24.55 3.08
C ARG A 51 -10.79 26.07 3.07
N ASP A 52 -10.41 26.71 4.16
CA ASP A 52 -10.60 28.15 4.36
C ASP A 52 -9.65 29.01 3.51
N ILE A 53 -8.62 28.41 2.90
CA ILE A 53 -7.71 29.08 1.96
C ILE A 53 -7.84 28.58 0.52
N GLN A 54 -8.89 27.81 0.20
CA GLN A 54 -9.06 27.21 -1.13
C GLN A 54 -9.17 28.28 -2.23
N ASP A 55 -9.90 29.36 -1.96
CA ASP A 55 -10.11 30.44 -2.93
C ASP A 55 -8.77 31.14 -3.26
N GLU A 56 -7.96 31.46 -2.26
CA GLU A 56 -6.64 32.05 -2.45
C GLU A 56 -5.67 31.08 -3.13
N VAL A 57 -5.72 29.79 -2.79
CA VAL A 57 -4.92 28.77 -3.49
C VAL A 57 -5.32 28.69 -4.96
N GLN A 58 -6.62 28.77 -5.27
CA GLN A 58 -7.14 28.79 -6.64
C GLN A 58 -6.68 30.04 -7.40
N GLU A 59 -6.65 31.20 -6.75
CA GLU A 59 -6.12 32.44 -7.34
C GLU A 59 -4.62 32.34 -7.62
N ILE A 60 -3.84 31.78 -6.68
CA ILE A 60 -2.37 31.69 -6.78
C ILE A 60 -1.92 30.63 -7.79
N LEU A 61 -2.59 29.48 -7.84
CA LEU A 61 -2.20 28.33 -8.66
C LEU A 61 -3.09 28.12 -9.89
N GLY A 62 -4.07 28.98 -10.14
CA GLY A 62 -5.05 28.80 -11.23
C GLY A 62 -4.47 28.77 -12.64
N HIS A 63 -3.23 29.23 -12.85
CA HIS A 63 -2.50 29.09 -14.12
C HIS A 63 -1.79 27.74 -14.29
N LYS A 64 -1.77 26.89 -13.26
CA LYS A 64 -1.26 25.51 -13.29
C LYS A 64 -2.44 24.54 -13.55
N ASP A 65 -2.14 23.28 -13.86
CA ASP A 65 -3.13 22.20 -13.93
C ASP A 65 -3.58 21.82 -12.50
N LEU A 66 -4.49 22.62 -11.94
CA LEU A 66 -4.96 22.51 -10.55
C LEU A 66 -6.33 21.84 -10.47
N THR A 67 -6.46 20.86 -9.58
CA THR A 67 -7.73 20.29 -9.13
C THR A 67 -7.87 20.50 -7.62
N ILE A 68 -8.93 21.17 -7.18
CA ILE A 68 -9.24 21.34 -5.75
C ILE A 68 -10.27 20.30 -5.34
N VAL A 69 -10.07 19.67 -4.19
CA VAL A 69 -10.96 18.69 -3.58
C VAL A 69 -11.10 18.92 -2.08
N ASP A 70 -12.01 18.19 -1.44
CA ASP A 70 -12.15 18.20 0.02
C ASP A 70 -10.83 17.85 0.73
N ASN A 71 -10.60 18.47 1.89
CA ASN A 71 -9.41 18.26 2.71
C ASN A 71 -9.26 16.77 3.09
N VAL A 72 -8.04 16.22 2.99
CA VAL A 72 -7.76 14.84 3.41
C VAL A 72 -7.81 14.65 4.93
N LEU A 73 -7.62 15.72 5.69
CA LEU A 73 -7.64 15.76 7.15
C LEU A 73 -8.33 17.05 7.63
N PRO A 74 -9.65 17.18 7.42
CA PRO A 74 -10.40 18.37 7.81
C PRO A 74 -10.31 18.61 9.33
N ASP A 75 -10.31 17.54 10.11
CA ASP A 75 -9.98 17.54 11.54
C ASP A 75 -9.17 16.27 11.89
N LEU A 76 -8.53 16.25 13.07
CA LEU A 76 -7.60 15.19 13.47
C LEU A 76 -8.28 13.81 13.66
N ASP A 77 -9.58 13.79 13.93
CA ASP A 77 -10.32 12.58 14.26
C ASP A 77 -11.06 12.00 13.04
N HIS A 78 -11.31 12.81 12.00
CA HIS A 78 -12.06 12.40 10.81
C HIS A 78 -11.26 12.58 9.51
N PRO A 79 -10.28 11.71 9.21
CA PRO A 79 -9.63 11.70 7.90
C PRO A 79 -10.64 11.49 6.75
N ASN A 80 -10.54 12.30 5.68
CA ASN A 80 -11.41 12.22 4.49
C ASN A 80 -10.60 12.05 3.19
N PRO A 81 -9.97 10.88 2.97
CA PRO A 81 -9.09 10.69 1.81
C PRO A 81 -9.83 10.45 0.49
N LEU A 82 -11.17 10.34 0.50
CA LEU A 82 -11.94 9.83 -0.64
C LEU A 82 -11.85 10.76 -1.86
N ALA A 83 -12.05 12.07 -1.66
CA ALA A 83 -12.04 13.03 -2.75
C ALA A 83 -10.65 13.13 -3.41
N ALA A 84 -9.58 13.18 -2.60
CA ALA A 84 -8.20 13.17 -3.09
C ALA A 84 -7.86 11.87 -3.84
N ARG A 85 -8.28 10.70 -3.32
CA ARG A 85 -8.07 9.42 -4.01
C ARG A 85 -8.77 9.37 -5.36
N GLN A 86 -10.00 9.87 -5.44
CA GLN A 86 -10.75 9.92 -6.70
C GLN A 86 -10.03 10.84 -7.70
N ALA A 87 -9.63 12.04 -7.30
CA ALA A 87 -8.90 12.97 -8.17
C ALA A 87 -7.58 12.38 -8.68
N ILE A 88 -6.81 11.70 -7.82
CA ILE A 88 -5.58 10.98 -8.23
C ILE A 88 -5.91 9.92 -9.27
N CYS A 89 -6.94 9.10 -9.04
CA CYS A 89 -7.37 8.05 -9.97
C CYS A 89 -7.80 8.65 -11.32
N ASP A 90 -8.60 9.70 -11.31
CA ASP A 90 -9.11 10.34 -12.52
C ASP A 90 -7.96 10.92 -13.36
N ILE A 91 -7.00 11.59 -12.73
CA ILE A 91 -5.84 12.17 -13.41
C ILE A 91 -4.95 11.05 -13.98
N PHE A 92 -4.72 9.98 -13.21
CA PHE A 92 -3.94 8.83 -13.65
C PHE A 92 -4.58 8.14 -14.87
N LEU A 93 -5.89 7.90 -14.82
CA LEU A 93 -6.64 7.29 -15.91
C LEU A 93 -6.66 8.19 -17.16
N LYS A 94 -6.92 9.49 -17.03
CA LYS A 94 -6.88 10.45 -18.15
C LYS A 94 -5.53 10.43 -18.89
N ARG A 95 -4.43 10.20 -18.17
CA ARG A 95 -3.08 10.11 -18.76
C ARG A 95 -2.81 8.76 -19.41
N ILE A 96 -3.18 7.64 -18.77
CA ILE A 96 -2.88 6.29 -19.28
C ILE A 96 -3.83 5.85 -20.40
N VAL A 97 -5.12 6.20 -20.32
CA VAL A 97 -6.12 5.79 -21.32
C VAL A 97 -5.72 6.26 -22.72
N LYS A 98 -5.15 7.46 -22.83
CA LYS A 98 -4.64 8.02 -24.10
C LYS A 98 -3.40 7.32 -24.65
N GLY A 99 -2.64 6.61 -23.81
CA GLY A 99 -1.29 6.14 -24.17
C GLY A 99 -1.18 4.68 -24.61
N LYS A 100 -2.19 3.83 -24.34
CA LYS A 100 -2.07 2.36 -24.49
C LYS A 100 -3.18 1.67 -25.27
N GLY A 101 -3.98 2.40 -26.07
CA GLY A 101 -5.10 1.80 -26.81
C GLY A 101 -6.30 1.43 -25.93
N LEU A 102 -6.33 1.92 -24.69
CA LEU A 102 -7.43 1.74 -23.75
C LEU A 102 -8.67 2.52 -24.17
N ASP A 103 -8.47 3.66 -24.84
CA ASP A 103 -9.50 4.43 -25.54
C ASP A 103 -10.35 3.55 -26.47
N VAL A 104 -9.71 2.70 -27.27
CA VAL A 104 -10.42 1.77 -28.17
C VAL A 104 -11.27 0.74 -27.39
N ILE A 105 -10.80 0.32 -26.21
CA ILE A 105 -11.54 -0.61 -25.35
C ILE A 105 -12.75 0.11 -24.76
N VAL A 106 -12.56 1.31 -24.19
CA VAL A 106 -13.62 2.15 -23.63
C VAL A 106 -14.70 2.44 -24.69
N ASP A 107 -14.31 2.81 -25.91
CA ASP A 107 -15.25 3.08 -27.01
C ASP A 107 -16.09 1.85 -27.38
N LYS A 108 -15.53 0.64 -27.24
CA LYS A 108 -16.22 -0.62 -27.56
C LYS A 108 -17.07 -1.16 -26.42
N THR A 109 -16.66 -0.96 -25.16
CA THR A 109 -17.34 -1.52 -23.98
C THR A 109 -18.28 -0.52 -23.32
N GLY A 110 -18.08 0.78 -23.52
CA GLY A 110 -18.77 1.85 -22.79
C GLY A 110 -18.34 1.97 -21.33
N GLU A 111 -17.27 1.28 -20.91
CA GLU A 111 -16.86 1.18 -19.52
C GLU A 111 -15.43 1.70 -19.33
N GLU A 112 -15.26 2.58 -18.34
CA GLU A 112 -13.94 3.09 -17.97
C GLU A 112 -13.12 2.03 -17.21
N PRO A 113 -11.81 1.93 -17.47
CA PRO A 113 -10.93 1.06 -16.71
C PRO A 113 -10.80 1.56 -15.27
N MET A 114 -10.82 0.63 -14.31
CA MET A 114 -10.58 0.95 -12.91
C MET A 114 -9.18 0.49 -12.50
N PRO A 115 -8.48 1.23 -11.62
CA PRO A 115 -7.22 0.76 -11.07
C PRO A 115 -7.44 -0.54 -10.28
N THR A 116 -6.65 -1.57 -10.59
CA THR A 116 -6.70 -2.85 -9.87
C THR A 116 -6.71 -2.68 -8.35
N PRO A 117 -5.84 -1.83 -7.75
CA PRO A 117 -5.82 -1.71 -6.30
C PRO A 117 -7.11 -1.16 -5.70
N TRP A 118 -7.82 -0.30 -6.44
CA TRP A 118 -9.13 0.20 -6.03
C TRP A 118 -10.19 -0.90 -6.08
N THR A 119 -10.25 -1.67 -7.18
CA THR A 119 -11.23 -2.76 -7.30
C THR A 119 -11.01 -3.85 -6.25
N VAL A 120 -9.74 -4.18 -5.92
CA VAL A 120 -9.42 -5.16 -4.87
C VAL A 120 -9.79 -4.61 -3.49
N PHE A 121 -9.61 -3.31 -3.24
CA PHE A 121 -10.07 -2.67 -2.00
C PHE A 121 -11.60 -2.82 -1.81
N GLU A 122 -12.38 -2.54 -2.86
CA GLU A 122 -13.84 -2.71 -2.81
C GLU A 122 -14.25 -4.19 -2.71
N LEU A 123 -13.50 -5.11 -3.33
CA LEU A 123 -13.72 -6.55 -3.16
C LEU A 123 -13.46 -6.99 -1.72
N VAL A 124 -12.39 -6.51 -1.07
CA VAL A 124 -12.09 -6.80 0.34
C VAL A 124 -13.23 -6.33 1.24
N LYS A 125 -13.75 -5.12 0.98
CA LYS A 125 -14.95 -4.61 1.66
C LYS A 125 -16.17 -5.50 1.42
N ALA A 126 -16.40 -5.97 0.20
CA ALA A 126 -17.50 -6.88 -0.11
C ALA A 126 -17.36 -8.23 0.61
N ILE A 127 -16.16 -8.84 0.60
CA ILE A 127 -15.84 -10.09 1.33
C ILE A 127 -16.12 -9.95 2.82
N SER A 128 -15.70 -8.83 3.43
CA SER A 128 -15.91 -8.58 4.86
C SER A 128 -17.37 -8.49 5.30
N ASN A 129 -18.29 -8.29 4.34
CA ASN A 129 -19.73 -8.20 4.57
C ASN A 129 -20.49 -9.49 4.21
N VAL A 130 -19.82 -10.55 3.75
CA VAL A 130 -20.50 -11.81 3.37
C VAL A 130 -21.03 -12.56 4.59
N ASP A 131 -20.15 -12.89 5.53
CA ASP A 131 -20.49 -13.57 6.78
C ASP A 131 -19.42 -13.32 7.87
N HIS A 132 -19.72 -13.76 9.10
CA HIS A 132 -18.84 -13.57 10.25
C HIS A 132 -17.46 -14.19 10.12
N SER A 133 -17.31 -15.28 9.36
CA SER A 133 -16.04 -16.00 9.22
C SER A 133 -15.02 -15.25 8.35
N TRP A 134 -15.50 -14.39 7.45
CA TRP A 134 -14.69 -13.55 6.56
C TRP A 134 -14.77 -12.05 6.91
N LYS A 135 -15.37 -11.71 8.04
CA LYS A 135 -15.44 -10.32 8.52
C LYS A 135 -14.06 -9.71 8.73
N GLU A 136 -13.12 -10.50 9.28
CA GLU A 136 -11.75 -10.04 9.54
C GLU A 136 -10.71 -10.91 8.86
N PHE A 137 -9.90 -10.30 8.00
CA PHE A 137 -8.83 -10.96 7.25
C PHE A 137 -7.83 -9.94 6.70
N MET A 138 -6.66 -10.43 6.33
CA MET A 138 -5.64 -9.70 5.58
C MET A 138 -5.53 -10.30 4.18
N LEU A 139 -5.25 -9.47 3.17
CA LEU A 139 -4.92 -9.89 1.81
C LEU A 139 -3.64 -9.20 1.36
N ILE A 140 -2.71 -9.98 0.82
CA ILE A 140 -1.42 -9.52 0.30
C ILE A 140 -1.43 -9.79 -1.21
N ASP A 141 -1.38 -8.74 -2.01
CA ASP A 141 -1.30 -8.82 -3.47
C ASP A 141 0.10 -8.41 -3.93
N MET A 142 0.94 -9.40 -4.20
CA MET A 142 2.35 -9.17 -4.52
C MET A 142 2.57 -9.17 -6.03
N GLY A 143 3.10 -8.05 -6.53
CA GLY A 143 3.38 -7.82 -7.93
C GLY A 143 4.89 -7.78 -8.26
N GLY A 144 5.17 -7.43 -9.51
CA GLY A 144 6.55 -7.23 -9.99
C GLY A 144 7.16 -5.89 -9.55
N ALA A 145 6.34 -4.86 -9.34
CA ALA A 145 6.80 -3.54 -8.95
C ALA A 145 6.39 -3.17 -7.51
N THR A 146 5.19 -3.58 -7.09
CA THR A 146 4.61 -3.18 -5.80
C THR A 146 4.07 -4.38 -5.05
N THR A 147 3.92 -4.20 -3.74
CA THR A 147 3.20 -5.12 -2.87
C THR A 147 2.09 -4.34 -2.19
N ASP A 148 0.85 -4.70 -2.50
CA ASP A 148 -0.34 -4.12 -1.90
C ASP A 148 -0.79 -4.99 -0.73
N VAL A 149 -1.03 -4.37 0.43
CA VAL A 149 -1.55 -5.05 1.62
C VAL A 149 -2.89 -4.44 1.98
N TYR A 150 -3.89 -5.29 2.10
CA TYR A 150 -5.25 -4.95 2.49
C TYR A 150 -5.59 -5.63 3.80
N SER A 151 -6.38 -4.99 4.64
CA SER A 151 -6.98 -5.65 5.79
C SER A 151 -8.37 -5.11 6.09
N ALA A 152 -9.27 -6.03 6.43
CA ALA A 152 -10.55 -5.74 7.07
C ALA A 152 -10.42 -6.20 8.53
N CYS A 153 -10.43 -5.26 9.48
CA CYS A 153 -10.29 -5.57 10.90
C CYS A 153 -10.71 -4.35 11.73
N ALA A 154 -11.38 -4.60 12.86
CA ALA A 154 -11.64 -3.55 13.83
C ALA A 154 -10.38 -3.26 14.65
N ASN A 155 -9.93 -2.00 14.68
CA ASN A 155 -8.79 -1.59 15.50
C ASN A 155 -9.20 -1.47 16.98
N THR A 156 -9.27 -2.61 17.68
CA THR A 156 -9.68 -2.67 19.09
C THR A 156 -8.47 -2.54 20.00
N LEU A 157 -8.48 -1.53 20.88
CA LEU A 157 -7.39 -1.33 21.84
C LEU A 157 -7.58 -2.26 23.06
N SER A 158 -6.49 -2.88 23.52
CA SER A 158 -6.47 -3.55 24.82
C SER A 158 -6.62 -2.53 25.97
N PRO A 159 -7.03 -2.97 27.18
CA PRO A 159 -6.94 -2.14 28.37
C PRO A 159 -5.54 -1.52 28.52
N ASP A 160 -5.48 -0.32 29.10
CA ASP A 160 -4.24 0.43 29.34
C ASP A 160 -3.42 0.76 28.07
N THR A 161 -4.07 0.76 26.90
CA THR A 161 -3.47 1.14 25.61
C THR A 161 -4.04 2.46 25.11
N VAL A 162 -3.14 3.37 24.76
CA VAL A 162 -3.47 4.66 24.14
C VAL A 162 -3.08 4.60 22.67
N LEU A 163 -4.03 4.92 21.78
CA LEU A 163 -3.74 5.07 20.36
C LEU A 163 -3.07 6.42 20.11
N HIS A 164 -1.94 6.40 19.39
CA HIS A 164 -1.22 7.57 18.93
C HIS A 164 -1.28 7.65 17.41
N GLY A 165 -1.78 8.77 16.90
CA GLY A 165 -2.00 9.02 15.48
C GLY A 165 -3.50 9.09 15.15
N VAL A 166 -3.81 9.09 13.86
CA VAL A 166 -5.19 9.16 13.37
C VAL A 166 -5.92 7.83 13.56
N PRO A 167 -7.25 7.85 13.72
CA PRO A 167 -8.06 6.64 13.76
C PRO A 167 -7.87 5.77 12.50
N GLU A 168 -7.74 4.46 12.71
CA GLU A 168 -7.64 3.50 11.61
C GLU A 168 -9.03 3.14 11.08
N PRO A 169 -9.28 3.18 9.76
CA PRO A 169 -10.57 2.77 9.18
C PRO A 169 -10.83 1.27 9.45
N PHE A 170 -12.00 0.72 9.07
CA PHE A 170 -12.22 -0.74 9.15
C PHE A 170 -11.53 -1.50 8.01
N VAL A 171 -11.63 -0.98 6.77
CA VAL A 171 -10.86 -1.49 5.62
C VAL A 171 -9.69 -0.56 5.35
N LYS A 172 -8.48 -1.10 5.36
CA LYS A 172 -7.23 -0.38 5.09
C LYS A 172 -6.53 -0.99 3.90
N ARG A 173 -5.86 -0.13 3.12
CA ARG A 173 -4.87 -0.52 2.11
C ARG A 173 -3.61 0.30 2.33
N THR A 174 -2.46 -0.37 2.25
CA THR A 174 -1.17 0.28 1.98
C THR A 174 -0.58 -0.31 0.71
N VAL A 175 0.31 0.44 0.07
CA VAL A 175 1.07 -0.01 -1.09
C VAL A 175 2.52 0.34 -0.88
N GLU A 176 3.38 -0.66 -1.00
CA GLU A 176 4.82 -0.47 -0.92
C GLU A 176 5.38 -0.43 -2.34
N GLY A 177 5.70 0.78 -2.79
CA GLY A 177 6.22 1.04 -4.15
C GLY A 177 7.65 0.52 -4.36
N ASP A 178 8.38 0.34 -3.27
CA ASP A 178 9.75 -0.18 -3.22
C ASP A 178 9.81 -1.70 -3.06
N LEU A 179 8.68 -2.39 -2.88
CA LEU A 179 8.63 -3.83 -2.64
C LEU A 179 7.97 -4.60 -3.78
N GLY A 180 8.77 -5.16 -4.69
CA GLY A 180 8.26 -5.91 -5.83
C GLY A 180 9.27 -6.94 -6.37
N MET A 181 8.74 -8.01 -6.96
CA MET A 181 9.52 -9.19 -7.36
C MET A 181 10.39 -9.01 -8.61
N ARG A 182 10.25 -7.89 -9.33
CA ARG A 182 10.88 -7.64 -10.64
C ARG A 182 11.47 -6.23 -10.72
N VAL A 183 10.66 -5.25 -11.10
CA VAL A 183 11.07 -3.84 -11.32
C VAL A 183 11.74 -3.27 -10.07
N SER A 184 11.23 -3.62 -8.90
CA SER A 184 11.73 -3.14 -7.60
C SER A 184 12.64 -4.14 -6.88
N ALA A 185 13.06 -5.23 -7.54
CA ALA A 185 13.78 -6.34 -6.90
C ALA A 185 15.09 -5.89 -6.23
N MET A 186 15.85 -4.99 -6.88
CA MET A 186 17.06 -4.42 -6.29
C MET A 186 16.77 -3.57 -5.06
N VAL A 187 15.71 -2.75 -5.12
CA VAL A 187 15.31 -1.88 -4.01
C VAL A 187 14.88 -2.72 -2.81
N VAL A 188 14.17 -3.84 -3.02
CA VAL A 188 13.86 -4.79 -1.95
C VAL A 188 15.13 -5.29 -1.26
N GLY A 189 16.13 -5.72 -2.04
CA GLY A 189 17.39 -6.20 -1.48
C GLY A 189 18.13 -5.14 -0.64
N GLU A 190 18.07 -3.88 -1.07
CA GLU A 190 18.67 -2.75 -0.36
C GLU A 190 17.89 -2.35 0.90
N SER A 191 16.56 -2.23 0.80
CA SER A 191 15.68 -1.89 1.93
C SER A 191 15.64 -2.98 2.99
N ALA A 192 15.80 -4.25 2.60
CA ALA A 192 15.81 -5.41 3.49
C ALA A 192 17.21 -5.95 3.80
N LYS A 193 18.26 -5.14 3.64
CA LYS A 193 19.67 -5.57 3.72
C LYS A 193 20.00 -6.34 4.99
N GLU A 194 19.44 -5.95 6.13
CA GLU A 194 19.66 -6.64 7.41
C GLU A 194 19.13 -8.08 7.36
N LEU A 195 17.90 -8.27 6.89
CA LEU A 195 17.28 -9.58 6.77
C LEU A 195 17.96 -10.44 5.71
N VAL A 196 18.40 -9.84 4.61
CA VAL A 196 19.22 -10.50 3.58
C VAL A 196 20.52 -11.01 4.20
N ASN A 197 21.24 -10.18 4.95
CA ASN A 197 22.50 -10.58 5.58
C ASN A 197 22.31 -11.71 6.59
N VAL A 198 21.20 -11.73 7.34
CA VAL A 198 20.86 -12.83 8.25
C VAL A 198 20.60 -14.13 7.47
N ASN A 199 19.80 -14.07 6.39
CA ASN A 199 19.49 -15.24 5.55
C ASN A 199 20.73 -15.86 4.90
N PHE A 200 21.71 -15.03 4.51
CA PHE A 200 22.93 -15.49 3.84
C PHE A 200 24.18 -15.44 4.72
N ALA A 201 24.05 -15.30 6.05
CA ALA A 201 25.17 -15.06 6.96
C ALA A 201 26.30 -16.10 6.86
N GLN A 202 25.95 -17.35 6.56
CA GLN A 202 26.89 -18.47 6.43
C GLN A 202 27.27 -18.78 4.97
N GLN A 203 26.79 -18.00 4.00
CA GLN A 203 26.88 -18.29 2.56
C GLN A 203 27.21 -17.02 1.75
N PRO A 204 28.39 -16.40 1.94
CA PRO A 204 28.73 -15.13 1.29
C PRO A 204 28.72 -15.20 -0.25
N ALA A 205 29.12 -16.34 -0.82
CA ALA A 205 29.04 -16.54 -2.28
C ALA A 205 27.58 -16.52 -2.80
N GLN A 206 26.62 -17.03 -2.01
CA GLN A 206 25.21 -16.96 -2.38
C GLN A 206 24.63 -15.56 -2.21
N LEU A 207 25.14 -14.76 -1.27
CA LEU A 207 24.75 -13.36 -1.12
C LEU A 207 25.08 -12.56 -2.39
N ASP A 208 26.31 -12.71 -2.90
CA ASP A 208 26.73 -12.06 -4.13
C ASP A 208 25.91 -12.53 -5.35
N ALA A 209 25.66 -13.84 -5.44
CA ALA A 209 24.80 -14.43 -6.47
C ALA A 209 23.35 -13.91 -6.40
N PHE A 210 22.80 -13.75 -5.19
CA PHE A 210 21.47 -13.18 -4.97
C PHE A 210 21.39 -11.75 -5.51
N TYR A 211 22.33 -10.86 -5.15
CA TYR A 211 22.33 -9.50 -5.69
C TYR A 211 22.60 -9.45 -7.20
N HIS A 212 23.39 -10.39 -7.74
CA HIS A 212 23.52 -10.51 -9.20
C HIS A 212 22.18 -10.87 -9.87
N TYR A 213 21.46 -11.83 -9.29
CA TYR A 213 20.13 -12.22 -9.74
C TYR A 213 19.12 -11.06 -9.66
N LEU A 214 19.11 -10.28 -8.57
CA LEU A 214 18.25 -9.10 -8.46
C LEU A 214 18.52 -8.06 -9.56
N ARG A 215 19.79 -7.78 -9.88
CA ARG A 215 20.16 -6.89 -11.01
C ARG A 215 19.65 -7.44 -12.34
N HIS A 216 19.73 -8.76 -12.52
CA HIS A 216 19.22 -9.43 -13.71
C HIS A 216 17.70 -9.30 -13.84
N LEU A 217 16.93 -9.46 -12.75
CA LEU A 217 15.47 -9.27 -12.76
C LEU A 217 15.06 -7.83 -13.11
N VAL A 218 15.80 -6.83 -12.64
CA VAL A 218 15.53 -5.42 -12.99
C VAL A 218 15.81 -5.17 -14.47
N ALA A 219 16.90 -5.72 -15.01
CA ALA A 219 17.24 -5.59 -16.43
C ALA A 219 16.31 -6.39 -17.35
N HIS A 220 15.79 -7.52 -16.88
CA HIS A 220 14.93 -8.44 -17.63
C HIS A 220 13.69 -8.84 -16.81
N PRO A 221 12.67 -7.96 -16.67
CA PRO A 221 11.50 -8.21 -15.82
C PRO A 221 10.66 -9.44 -16.23
N ASP A 222 10.74 -9.84 -17.50
CA ASP A 222 10.04 -11.01 -18.04
C ASP A 222 10.76 -12.34 -17.77
N TYR A 223 11.97 -12.29 -17.20
CA TYR A 223 12.75 -13.48 -16.87
C TYR A 223 12.08 -14.30 -15.75
N LEU A 224 12.10 -15.62 -15.92
CA LEU A 224 11.61 -16.59 -14.94
C LEU A 224 12.77 -17.45 -14.44
N PRO A 225 12.78 -17.83 -13.15
CA PRO A 225 13.86 -18.60 -12.57
C PRO A 225 14.04 -19.95 -13.28
N ALA A 226 15.25 -20.19 -13.81
CA ALA A 226 15.56 -21.33 -14.66
C ALA A 226 16.04 -22.56 -13.88
N ASN A 227 16.62 -22.35 -12.70
CA ASN A 227 17.25 -23.40 -11.90
C ASN A 227 16.77 -23.36 -10.43
N ALA A 228 17.20 -24.33 -9.62
CA ALA A 228 16.77 -24.45 -8.23
C ALA A 228 17.27 -23.29 -7.34
N GLU A 229 18.44 -22.74 -7.63
CA GLU A 229 19.02 -21.62 -6.90
C GLU A 229 18.23 -20.33 -7.15
N GLU A 230 17.90 -20.02 -8.40
CA GLU A 230 17.08 -18.85 -8.74
C GLU A 230 15.65 -18.97 -8.17
N LYS A 231 15.07 -20.18 -8.13
CA LYS A 231 13.78 -20.41 -7.45
C LYS A 231 13.86 -20.16 -5.95
N TYR A 232 14.98 -20.51 -5.33
CA TYR A 232 15.24 -20.19 -3.93
C TYR A 232 15.40 -18.67 -3.74
N PHE A 233 16.12 -17.98 -4.61
CA PHE A 233 16.22 -16.52 -4.58
C PHE A 233 14.86 -15.82 -4.77
N ASP A 234 14.01 -16.29 -5.69
CA ASP A 234 12.62 -15.82 -5.80
C ASP A 234 11.85 -16.03 -4.48
N THR A 235 12.04 -17.16 -3.81
CA THR A 235 11.38 -17.44 -2.51
C THR A 235 11.84 -16.48 -1.42
N VAL A 236 13.15 -16.21 -1.33
CA VAL A 236 13.70 -15.22 -0.38
C VAL A 236 13.18 -13.83 -0.70
N LEU A 237 13.22 -13.42 -1.98
CA LEU A 237 12.74 -12.11 -2.41
C LEU A 237 11.25 -11.90 -2.10
N ALA A 238 10.41 -12.92 -2.34
CA ALA A 238 8.99 -12.91 -1.99
C ALA A 238 8.79 -12.75 -0.48
N GLY A 239 9.59 -13.47 0.30
CA GLY A 239 9.65 -13.37 1.75
C GLY A 239 9.93 -11.96 2.25
N LEU A 240 10.95 -11.31 1.69
CA LEU A 240 11.31 -9.93 2.01
C LEU A 240 10.16 -8.96 1.69
N CYS A 241 9.54 -9.10 0.52
CA CYS A 241 8.40 -8.26 0.12
C CYS A 241 7.23 -8.42 1.10
N VAL A 242 6.85 -9.66 1.41
CA VAL A 242 5.76 -9.98 2.35
C VAL A 242 6.07 -9.45 3.75
N GLY A 243 7.25 -9.75 4.30
CA GLY A 243 7.63 -9.37 5.66
C GLY A 243 7.61 -7.86 5.85
N TYR A 244 8.31 -7.11 4.99
CA TYR A 244 8.36 -5.64 5.11
C TYR A 244 7.03 -4.98 4.79
N ALA A 245 6.29 -5.44 3.77
CA ALA A 245 5.01 -4.83 3.42
C ALA A 245 3.96 -5.02 4.52
N THR A 246 3.92 -6.21 5.12
CA THR A 246 3.01 -6.49 6.23
C THR A 246 3.42 -5.75 7.49
N GLU A 247 4.72 -5.64 7.80
CA GLU A 247 5.21 -4.84 8.92
C GLU A 247 4.81 -3.36 8.80
N ARG A 248 5.01 -2.75 7.62
CA ARG A 248 4.65 -1.35 7.38
C ARG A 248 3.13 -1.12 7.36
N HIS A 249 2.36 -2.13 6.96
CA HIS A 249 0.89 -2.09 7.00
C HIS A 249 0.35 -2.16 8.44
N ALA A 250 0.98 -3.00 9.26
CA ALA A 250 0.63 -3.22 10.65
C ALA A 250 1.01 -2.03 11.54
N GLY A 251 0.33 -1.92 12.66
CA GLY A 251 0.69 -1.02 13.73
C GLY A 251 1.86 -1.54 14.56
N THR A 252 2.35 -0.68 15.44
CA THR A 252 3.38 -1.03 16.42
C THR A 252 2.94 -0.66 17.82
N LYS A 253 3.51 -1.31 18.83
CA LYS A 253 3.21 -1.11 20.24
C LYS A 253 4.49 -0.93 21.05
N LYS A 254 4.50 0.05 21.96
CA LYS A 254 5.62 0.31 22.87
C LYS A 254 5.11 0.66 24.25
N GLU A 255 5.64 0.00 25.26
CA GLU A 255 5.36 0.35 26.65
C GLU A 255 6.05 1.67 27.01
N VAL A 256 5.31 2.60 27.61
CA VAL A 256 5.81 3.88 28.09
C VAL A 256 5.46 4.07 29.55
N CYS A 257 6.43 4.54 30.34
CA CYS A 257 6.21 4.84 31.75
C CYS A 257 5.63 6.24 31.89
N THR A 258 4.49 6.34 32.57
CA THR A 258 3.79 7.60 32.87
C THR A 258 3.69 7.81 34.38
N CYS A 259 3.22 8.99 34.80
CA CYS A 259 3.03 9.30 36.21
C CYS A 259 2.00 8.38 36.92
N VAL A 260 1.15 7.68 36.17
CA VAL A 260 0.11 6.77 36.70
C VAL A 260 0.44 5.29 36.53
N GLY A 261 1.62 4.97 35.98
CA GLY A 261 2.06 3.59 35.71
C GLY A 261 2.51 3.40 34.26
N ASN A 262 2.77 2.15 33.91
CA ASN A 262 3.08 1.79 32.53
C ASN A 262 1.79 1.75 31.72
N VAL A 263 1.81 2.42 30.57
CA VAL A 263 0.75 2.33 29.57
C VAL A 263 1.36 1.91 28.25
N ASP A 264 0.58 1.24 27.45
CA ASP A 264 0.98 0.87 26.11
C ASP A 264 0.63 1.99 25.12
N LEU A 265 1.62 2.44 24.35
CA LEU A 265 1.41 3.33 23.22
C LEU A 265 1.30 2.50 21.94
N GLN A 266 0.11 2.47 21.35
CA GLN A 266 -0.12 1.83 20.05
C GLN A 266 -0.10 2.89 18.94
N MET A 267 0.61 2.62 17.85
CA MET A 267 0.56 3.40 16.63
C MET A 267 -0.01 2.55 15.51
N GLY A 268 -1.02 3.06 14.81
CA GLY A 268 -1.66 2.34 13.71
C GLY A 268 -2.53 1.14 14.15
N ARG A 269 -2.71 0.19 13.24
CA ARG A 269 -3.69 -0.90 13.37
C ARG A 269 -3.12 -2.15 14.05
N ASP A 270 -3.85 -2.69 15.01
CA ASP A 270 -3.58 -4.01 15.56
C ASP A 270 -4.16 -5.12 14.65
N LEU A 271 -3.30 -6.00 14.12
CA LEU A 271 -3.70 -7.16 13.30
C LEU A 271 -3.48 -8.49 14.03
N THR A 272 -3.09 -8.46 15.31
CA THR A 272 -2.82 -9.67 16.11
C THR A 272 -4.06 -10.55 16.30
N THR A 273 -5.26 -9.99 16.16
CA THR A 273 -6.55 -10.71 16.22
C THR A 273 -6.97 -11.34 14.89
N VAL A 274 -6.37 -10.94 13.78
CA VAL A 274 -6.69 -11.49 12.46
C VAL A 274 -6.29 -12.96 12.40
N ARG A 275 -7.20 -13.80 11.90
CA ARG A 275 -7.02 -15.26 11.81
C ARG A 275 -6.94 -15.80 10.38
N LYS A 276 -7.11 -14.95 9.36
CA LYS A 276 -7.05 -15.34 7.96
C LYS A 276 -6.13 -14.40 7.18
N VAL A 277 -5.19 -14.97 6.46
CA VAL A 277 -4.28 -14.25 5.56
C VAL A 277 -4.44 -14.83 4.16
N VAL A 278 -4.66 -13.97 3.17
CA VAL A 278 -4.86 -14.35 1.78
C VAL A 278 -3.67 -13.88 0.95
N GLY A 279 -3.00 -14.79 0.25
CA GLY A 279 -1.96 -14.51 -0.73
C GLY A 279 -2.52 -14.46 -2.14
N SER A 280 -2.35 -13.32 -2.79
CA SER A 280 -2.75 -13.03 -4.18
C SER A 280 -1.55 -12.53 -4.98
N GLY A 281 -1.75 -12.35 -6.28
CA GLY A 281 -0.74 -11.84 -7.20
C GLY A 281 0.02 -12.97 -7.88
N GLY A 282 0.88 -12.63 -8.83
CA GLY A 282 1.42 -13.62 -9.78
C GLY A 282 2.20 -14.76 -9.12
N TRP A 283 3.00 -14.46 -8.09
CA TRP A 283 3.88 -15.44 -7.45
C TRP A 283 3.21 -16.15 -6.26
N LEU A 284 2.61 -15.41 -5.30
CA LEU A 284 1.98 -16.01 -4.10
C LEU A 284 0.85 -16.98 -4.46
N SER A 285 0.07 -16.67 -5.50
CA SER A 285 -0.97 -17.55 -6.03
C SER A 285 -0.43 -18.94 -6.39
N ARG A 286 0.79 -19.03 -6.93
CA ARG A 286 1.39 -20.26 -7.45
C ARG A 286 2.33 -20.95 -6.45
N ALA A 287 2.73 -20.26 -5.39
CA ALA A 287 3.72 -20.73 -4.44
C ALA A 287 3.10 -21.57 -3.30
N SER A 288 2.74 -22.82 -3.60
CA SER A 288 2.09 -23.72 -2.61
C SER A 288 2.98 -24.16 -1.45
N GLN A 289 4.30 -23.97 -1.55
CA GLN A 289 5.28 -24.32 -0.52
C GLN A 289 5.82 -23.09 0.21
N PHE A 290 5.28 -21.91 -0.05
CA PHE A 290 5.74 -20.68 0.60
C PHE A 290 5.31 -20.66 2.07
N ASP A 291 6.29 -20.53 2.96
CA ASP A 291 6.05 -20.46 4.40
C ASP A 291 5.64 -19.04 4.83
N MET A 292 4.37 -18.72 4.63
CA MET A 292 3.79 -17.43 5.04
C MET A 292 3.92 -17.19 6.55
N HIS A 293 3.88 -18.25 7.37
CA HIS A 293 3.99 -18.14 8.83
C HIS A 293 5.36 -17.65 9.27
N HIS A 294 6.42 -18.15 8.63
CA HIS A 294 7.78 -17.67 8.87
C HIS A 294 7.93 -16.19 8.51
N TRP A 295 7.48 -15.80 7.31
CA TRP A 295 7.71 -14.44 6.80
C TRP A 295 6.84 -13.35 7.45
N LEU A 296 5.64 -13.66 7.94
CA LEU A 296 4.87 -12.70 8.75
C LEU A 296 5.44 -12.49 10.16
N LYS A 297 6.28 -13.40 10.64
CA LYS A 297 6.87 -13.38 11.98
C LYS A 297 8.39 -13.43 11.98
N TYR A 298 9.02 -12.95 10.92
CA TYR A 298 10.47 -13.01 10.80
C TYR A 298 11.18 -12.23 11.93
N ARG A 299 10.50 -11.24 12.53
CA ARG A 299 10.92 -10.53 13.74
C ARG A 299 9.73 -10.09 14.60
N GLU A 300 9.94 -9.95 15.90
CA GLU A 300 8.92 -9.44 16.83
C GLU A 300 8.94 -7.93 17.00
N LEU A 301 10.14 -7.34 16.93
CA LEU A 301 10.38 -5.91 17.10
C LEU A 301 10.85 -5.31 15.78
N ASN A 302 10.39 -4.09 15.49
CA ASN A 302 10.94 -3.30 14.39
C ASN A 302 12.31 -2.68 14.76
N ASP A 303 12.90 -1.92 13.84
CA ASP A 303 14.23 -1.31 14.01
C ASP A 303 14.31 -0.32 15.18
N ASP A 304 13.17 0.24 15.61
CA ASP A 304 13.06 1.14 16.77
C ASP A 304 12.84 0.39 18.10
N GLY A 305 12.83 -0.95 18.09
CA GLY A 305 12.51 -1.77 19.25
C GLY A 305 11.03 -1.76 19.65
N LYS A 306 10.12 -1.38 18.74
CA LYS A 306 8.67 -1.41 18.97
C LYS A 306 8.11 -2.76 18.52
N ARG A 307 7.18 -3.33 19.29
CA ARG A 307 6.52 -4.60 18.95
C ARG A 307 5.64 -4.42 17.72
N ILE A 308 5.77 -5.30 16.73
CA ILE A 308 4.96 -5.30 15.52
C ILE A 308 3.65 -6.04 15.78
N LEU A 309 2.52 -5.45 15.37
CA LEU A 309 1.17 -5.98 15.64
C LEU A 309 0.64 -6.83 14.48
N LEU A 310 1.40 -7.85 14.07
CA LEU A 310 1.00 -8.77 13.00
C LEU A 310 0.23 -10.00 13.52
N PRO A 311 -0.53 -10.70 12.65
CA PRO A 311 -1.26 -11.92 13.01
C PRO A 311 -0.34 -12.97 13.63
N THR A 312 -0.73 -13.51 14.80
CA THR A 312 0.07 -14.51 15.50
C THR A 312 -0.30 -15.94 15.15
N GLU A 313 -1.58 -16.23 15.02
CA GLU A 313 -2.10 -17.54 14.64
C GLU A 313 -3.12 -17.29 13.53
N PHE A 314 -2.91 -17.90 12.37
CA PHE A 314 -3.77 -17.69 11.22
C PHE A 314 -3.79 -18.90 10.29
N GLU A 315 -4.82 -18.97 9.47
CA GLU A 315 -4.88 -19.83 8.29
C GLU A 315 -4.40 -19.03 7.08
N TYR A 316 -3.47 -19.60 6.31
CA TYR A 316 -3.02 -19.02 5.05
C TYR A 316 -3.86 -19.58 3.90
N TYR A 317 -4.50 -18.70 3.17
CA TYR A 317 -5.26 -19.00 1.97
C TYR A 317 -4.53 -18.43 0.75
N ARG A 318 -4.62 -19.12 -0.38
CA ARG A 318 -4.02 -18.72 -1.65
C ARG A 318 -5.11 -18.56 -2.70
N ASP A 319 -5.00 -17.50 -3.50
CA ASP A 319 -5.71 -17.38 -4.77
C ASP A 319 -5.03 -18.26 -5.83
N SER A 320 -5.14 -19.59 -5.70
CA SER A 320 -4.39 -20.53 -6.53
C SER A 320 -4.64 -20.40 -8.04
N ARG A 321 -5.76 -19.78 -8.42
CA ARG A 321 -6.16 -19.54 -9.81
C ARG A 321 -5.93 -18.10 -10.28
N GLY A 322 -5.45 -17.20 -9.41
CA GLY A 322 -5.22 -15.79 -9.73
C GLY A 322 -6.51 -15.06 -10.12
N LEU A 323 -7.64 -15.43 -9.52
CA LEU A 323 -8.97 -14.92 -9.87
C LEU A 323 -9.37 -13.66 -9.09
N LEU A 324 -8.76 -13.35 -7.95
CA LEU A 324 -9.19 -12.22 -7.12
C LEU A 324 -9.14 -10.88 -7.87
N PRO A 325 -8.08 -10.53 -8.63
CA PRO A 325 -8.08 -9.29 -9.42
C PRO A 325 -9.16 -9.28 -10.51
N LEU A 326 -9.56 -10.45 -11.04
CA LEU A 326 -10.62 -10.56 -12.04
C LEU A 326 -12.00 -10.43 -11.41
N LEU A 327 -12.23 -11.11 -10.27
CA LEU A 327 -13.46 -11.03 -9.49
C LEU A 327 -13.67 -9.63 -8.90
N ALA A 328 -12.59 -8.92 -8.61
CA ALA A 328 -12.64 -7.52 -8.18
C ALA A 328 -13.31 -6.61 -9.22
N ASN A 329 -13.12 -6.87 -10.52
CA ASN A 329 -13.85 -6.16 -11.57
C ASN A 329 -15.34 -6.52 -11.58
N VAL A 330 -15.69 -7.78 -11.32
CA VAL A 330 -17.09 -8.26 -11.24
C VAL A 330 -17.82 -7.65 -10.04
N ALA A 331 -17.10 -7.36 -8.95
CA ALA A 331 -17.66 -6.78 -7.73
C ALA A 331 -18.35 -5.42 -7.95
N ARG A 332 -18.08 -4.72 -9.06
CA ARG A 332 -18.81 -3.49 -9.45
C ARG A 332 -20.26 -3.76 -9.80
N VAL A 333 -20.55 -4.90 -10.42
CA VAL A 333 -21.87 -5.27 -10.93
C VAL A 333 -22.60 -6.15 -9.92
N ASP A 334 -21.91 -7.14 -9.35
CA ASP A 334 -22.46 -8.03 -8.34
C ASP A 334 -21.43 -8.25 -7.21
N PRO A 335 -21.38 -7.34 -6.22
CA PRO A 335 -20.43 -7.42 -5.11
C PRO A 335 -20.55 -8.73 -4.32
N LEU A 336 -21.78 -9.24 -4.14
CA LEU A 336 -22.04 -10.40 -3.31
C LEU A 336 -21.61 -11.70 -4.03
N ALA A 337 -21.93 -11.84 -5.32
CA ALA A 337 -21.48 -13.00 -6.10
C ALA A 337 -19.96 -13.00 -6.24
N ALA A 338 -19.33 -11.84 -6.50
CA ALA A 338 -17.89 -11.71 -6.56
C ALA A 338 -17.24 -12.14 -5.24
N ALA A 339 -17.72 -11.61 -4.11
CA ALA A 339 -17.18 -11.92 -2.79
C ALA A 339 -17.34 -13.41 -2.40
N ARG A 340 -18.51 -14.00 -2.63
CA ARG A 340 -18.75 -15.43 -2.37
C ARG A 340 -17.87 -16.32 -3.25
N THR A 341 -17.75 -15.97 -4.53
CA THR A 341 -16.90 -16.71 -5.47
C THR A 341 -15.44 -16.61 -5.06
N SER A 342 -14.97 -15.43 -4.66
CA SER A 342 -13.63 -15.21 -4.14
C SER A 342 -13.32 -16.16 -2.98
N ILE A 343 -14.17 -16.20 -1.96
CA ILE A 343 -14.03 -17.11 -0.82
C ILE A 343 -13.97 -18.58 -1.27
N GLN A 344 -14.87 -19.00 -2.15
CA GLN A 344 -14.93 -20.38 -2.65
C GLN A 344 -13.71 -20.79 -3.49
N CYS A 345 -13.01 -19.83 -4.10
CA CYS A 345 -11.84 -20.08 -4.94
C CYS A 345 -10.54 -20.20 -4.13
N LEU A 346 -10.55 -19.78 -2.87
CA LEU A 346 -9.37 -19.81 -2.02
C LEU A 346 -9.02 -21.25 -1.62
N THR A 347 -7.73 -21.54 -1.68
CA THR A 347 -7.17 -22.84 -1.26
C THR A 347 -6.23 -22.64 -0.09
N LEU A 348 -6.33 -23.48 0.93
CA LEU A 348 -5.32 -23.54 1.99
C LEU A 348 -3.91 -23.88 1.43
#